data_AF-A0A3N4S1Z0-F1
#
_entry.id   AF-A0A3N4S1Z0-F1
#
_cell.length_a   1.000
_cell.length_b   1.000
_cell.length_c   1.000
_cell.angle_alpha   90.00
_cell.angle_beta   90.00
_cell.angle_gamma   90.00
#
_symmetry.space_group_name_H-M   'P 1'
#
loop_
_entity.id
_entity.type
_entity.pdbx_description
1 polymer ?
#
loop_
_entity_poly.entity_id
_entity_poly.type
_entity_poly.pdbx_seq_one_letter_code
_entity_poly.pdbx_strand_id
1 'polypeptide(L)'
;MARNSRSYLPAMNTSRSRGTTWRSAALAVLLTTGGLTAAAPQAQGAAARTETAVASSGPVDGVSESVVRVKVPLPASFGARPAACDWLSYLRYRATDGPTASADADRILVAQPGILEGAGAFDSVGRNTVARAVAQGRHIEFWALDRRSNCLEDHTGTASGDQHTAVDYYYRGMQVEGRTFAGYVGNDRLGWVAKLGIEQTVRDQYDLLTAELPDQGLRKRKVLCGGHSLGGVITGYFATADFDGDPATTADAGYNQCAGYFALDTTVSTTLGDLSGSMPDDTNLPDVGLGYGVVQAGLDSGALSRTLSAPVLLNPETMNLLAIAGLGAVRDPDGEADLPSYLPSNTNIEATNRFLFSKDAATFLTGSPAVKDFRLTNAAVLGALPRTPCAPPR
;
A
#
# COMPACT_ATOMS: atom_id res chain seq x y z
N MET A 1 72.24 24.72 26.74
CA MET A 1 72.45 25.36 25.42
C MET A 1 71.15 26.06 25.00
N ALA A 2 71.28 27.25 24.40
CA ALA A 2 70.28 28.30 24.13
C ALA A 2 68.97 27.82 23.45
N ARG A 3 67.76 28.28 23.84
CA ARG A 3 67.06 29.56 23.56
C ARG A 3 66.89 29.92 22.07
N ASN A 4 65.65 29.87 21.57
CA ASN A 4 64.87 31.02 21.03
C ASN A 4 63.59 30.52 20.31
N SER A 5 62.47 31.22 20.10
CA SER A 5 61.75 32.41 20.62
C SER A 5 60.90 32.95 19.45
N ARG A 6 59.67 33.44 19.74
CA ARG A 6 58.73 34.28 18.94
C ARG A 6 57.71 33.50 18.08
N SER A 7 56.38 33.57 18.27
CA SER A 7 55.40 34.65 18.54
C SER A 7 55.12 35.58 17.35
N TYR A 8 53.89 35.55 16.82
CA TYR A 8 52.90 36.67 16.69
C TYR A 8 51.91 36.49 15.50
N LEU A 9 50.60 36.50 15.84
CA LEU A 9 49.45 36.96 15.03
C LEU A 9 49.62 38.47 14.69
N PRO A 10 48.91 39.12 13.71
CA PRO A 10 47.44 39.09 13.56
C PRO A 10 46.83 39.38 12.15
N ALA A 11 45.49 39.46 12.14
CA ALA A 11 44.56 39.77 11.06
C ALA A 11 44.82 41.10 10.31
N MET A 12 44.34 41.17 9.05
CA MET A 12 43.99 42.43 8.40
C MET A 12 42.81 42.28 7.42
N ASN A 13 41.83 43.13 7.67
CA ASN A 13 40.61 43.44 6.93
C ASN A 13 40.92 44.36 5.73
N THR A 14 40.15 44.33 4.63
CA THR A 14 39.77 45.56 3.90
C THR A 14 38.67 45.30 2.86
N SER A 15 37.55 45.99 3.09
CA SER A 15 36.48 46.27 2.12
C SER A 15 36.95 47.16 0.96
N ARG A 16 36.26 47.14 -0.18
CA ARG A 16 35.70 48.37 -0.78
C ARG A 16 34.64 48.11 -1.86
N SER A 17 33.62 48.95 -1.80
CA SER A 17 32.38 49.00 -2.58
C SER A 17 32.49 49.67 -3.95
N ARG A 18 31.49 49.41 -4.81
CA ARG A 18 30.72 50.33 -5.70
C ARG A 18 29.62 49.43 -6.31
N GLY A 19 28.31 49.67 -6.32
CA GLY A 19 27.52 50.89 -6.21
C GLY A 19 26.74 51.08 -7.50
N THR A 20 25.49 50.60 -7.60
CA THR A 20 24.48 51.20 -8.49
C THR A 20 23.07 50.87 -7.99
N THR A 21 22.32 51.95 -7.78
CA THR A 21 20.92 52.07 -7.35
C THR A 21 19.93 51.45 -8.33
N TRP A 22 18.79 50.93 -7.85
CA TRP A 22 17.46 51.11 -8.49
C TRP A 22 16.31 51.06 -7.45
N ARG A 23 15.69 52.23 -7.33
CA ARG A 23 14.29 52.60 -7.03
C ARG A 23 13.38 51.67 -6.20
N SER A 24 12.89 52.31 -5.14
CA SER A 24 11.80 51.98 -4.22
C SER A 24 10.47 51.60 -4.90
N ALA A 25 9.81 50.58 -4.35
CA ALA A 25 8.36 50.52 -4.24
C ALA A 25 8.01 49.80 -2.92
N ALA A 26 7.60 50.58 -1.94
CA ALA A 26 7.05 50.08 -0.69
C ALA A 26 5.57 49.73 -0.93
N LEU A 27 5.21 48.45 -0.82
CA LEU A 27 3.83 48.03 -0.58
C LEU A 27 3.72 47.53 0.86
N ALA A 28 3.06 48.35 1.68
CA ALA A 28 2.45 47.88 2.91
C ALA A 28 1.28 46.96 2.56
N VAL A 29 1.31 45.72 3.06
CA VAL A 29 0.14 44.82 3.05
C VAL A 29 -0.17 44.45 4.48
N LEU A 30 -1.44 44.63 4.81
CA LEU A 30 -2.03 44.58 6.14
C LEU A 30 -1.80 43.24 6.85
N LEU A 31 -1.41 43.36 8.12
CA LEU A 31 -1.62 42.34 9.15
C LEU A 31 -3.13 42.09 9.28
N THR A 32 -3.62 41.00 8.69
CA THR A 32 -4.92 40.44 9.06
C THR A 32 -4.67 39.43 10.16
N THR A 33 -5.05 39.81 11.38
CA THR A 33 -5.23 38.89 12.51
C THR A 33 -6.40 37.97 12.18
N GLY A 34 -6.13 36.91 11.43
CA GLY A 34 -7.03 35.77 11.28
C GLY A 34 -6.98 34.94 12.56
N GLY A 35 -8.01 35.04 13.40
CA GLY A 35 -8.18 34.15 14.53
C GLY A 35 -8.20 32.71 14.03
N LEU A 36 -7.20 31.94 14.41
CA LEU A 36 -7.20 30.49 14.31
C LEU A 36 -8.34 29.97 15.18
N THR A 37 -9.48 29.66 14.57
CA THR A 37 -10.46 28.81 15.20
C THR A 37 -9.81 27.45 15.34
N ALA A 38 -9.35 27.13 16.54
CA ALA A 38 -9.04 25.78 16.95
C ALA A 38 -10.22 24.89 16.52
N ALA A 39 -9.96 23.97 15.59
CA ALA A 39 -10.89 22.88 15.35
C ALA A 39 -10.92 22.07 16.65
N ALA A 40 -11.96 22.27 17.44
CA ALA A 40 -12.24 21.41 18.58
C ALA A 40 -12.26 19.95 18.08
N PRO A 41 -11.79 18.99 18.89
CA PRO A 41 -11.95 17.58 18.54
C PRO A 41 -13.43 17.35 18.30
N GLN A 42 -13.80 17.04 17.06
CA GLN A 42 -15.15 16.60 16.76
C GLN A 42 -15.40 15.42 17.69
N ALA A 43 -16.47 15.48 18.48
CA ALA A 43 -16.92 14.31 19.20
C ALA A 43 -17.24 13.22 18.16
N GLN A 44 -16.29 12.34 17.87
CA GLN A 44 -16.50 11.16 17.07
C GLN A 44 -17.58 10.34 17.77
N GLY A 45 -18.82 10.39 17.26
CA GLY A 45 -19.77 9.32 17.51
C GLY A 45 -19.09 7.99 17.18
N ALA A 46 -19.41 6.92 17.93
CA ALA A 46 -18.79 5.61 17.76
C ALA A 46 -18.64 5.28 16.26
N ALA A 47 -17.39 5.10 15.81
CA ALA A 47 -17.11 4.84 14.41
C ALA A 47 -17.90 3.59 13.99
N ALA A 48 -18.64 3.68 12.88
CA ALA A 48 -19.37 2.52 12.39
C ALA A 48 -18.38 1.41 12.08
N ARG A 49 -18.59 0.23 12.67
CA ARG A 49 -17.69 -0.92 12.57
C ARG A 49 -18.48 -2.13 12.06
N THR A 50 -17.88 -2.86 11.13
CA THR A 50 -18.41 -4.15 10.64
C THR A 50 -17.31 -5.19 10.64
N GLU A 51 -17.66 -6.45 10.89
CA GLU A 51 -16.74 -7.58 10.84
C GLU A 51 -17.43 -8.73 10.13
N THR A 52 -16.83 -9.24 9.06
CA THR A 52 -17.39 -10.31 8.23
C THR A 52 -16.38 -11.43 8.10
N ALA A 53 -16.78 -12.67 8.35
CA ALA A 53 -15.91 -13.84 8.20
C ALA A 53 -15.45 -13.99 6.74
N VAL A 54 -14.20 -14.41 6.55
CA VAL A 54 -13.65 -14.71 5.22
C VAL A 54 -13.68 -16.23 5.00
N ALA A 55 -14.15 -16.64 3.83
CA ALA A 55 -14.03 -18.02 3.39
C ALA A 55 -12.61 -18.24 2.83
N SER A 56 -11.80 -19.02 3.55
CA SER A 56 -10.41 -19.29 3.17
C SER A 56 -10.31 -20.42 2.16
N SER A 57 -9.44 -20.25 1.17
CA SER A 57 -8.99 -21.34 0.27
C SER A 57 -7.85 -22.19 0.88
N GLY A 58 -7.28 -21.76 2.02
CA GLY A 58 -6.20 -22.44 2.74
C GLY A 58 -6.40 -22.35 4.26
N PRO A 59 -7.46 -22.95 4.82
CA PRO A 59 -7.76 -22.86 6.25
C PRO A 59 -6.66 -23.51 7.10
N VAL A 60 -6.41 -22.93 8.26
CA VAL A 60 -5.53 -23.49 9.30
C VAL A 60 -6.38 -23.73 10.54
N ASP A 61 -6.34 -24.96 11.05
CA ASP A 61 -7.13 -25.36 12.23
C ASP A 61 -6.90 -24.44 13.42
N GLY A 62 -7.98 -24.06 14.10
CA GLY A 62 -7.95 -23.19 15.26
C GLY A 62 -7.72 -21.70 14.97
N VAL A 63 -7.67 -21.30 13.69
CA VAL A 63 -7.55 -19.89 13.29
C VAL A 63 -8.79 -19.44 12.54
N SER A 64 -9.36 -18.31 12.98
CA SER A 64 -10.43 -17.61 12.29
C SER A 64 -9.91 -16.36 11.59
N GLU A 65 -10.48 -16.08 10.42
CA GLU A 65 -10.20 -14.89 9.61
C GLU A 65 -11.48 -14.09 9.38
N SER A 66 -11.37 -12.77 9.47
CA SER A 66 -12.46 -11.85 9.13
C SER A 66 -11.93 -10.54 8.54
N VAL A 67 -12.68 -9.93 7.63
CA VAL A 67 -12.47 -8.53 7.25
C VAL A 67 -13.18 -7.65 8.27
N VAL A 68 -12.42 -6.79 8.93
CA VAL A 68 -12.97 -5.71 9.76
C VAL A 68 -12.93 -4.41 8.97
N ARG A 69 -14.02 -3.64 9.01
CA ARG A 69 -14.10 -2.30 8.41
C ARG A 69 -14.55 -1.28 9.44
N VAL A 70 -13.87 -0.14 9.47
CA VAL A 70 -14.14 0.99 10.36
C VAL A 70 -14.38 2.23 9.51
N LYS A 71 -15.48 2.95 9.75
CA LYS A 71 -15.81 4.17 9.02
C LYS A 71 -14.96 5.33 9.54
N VAL A 72 -13.99 5.73 8.75
CA VAL A 72 -13.10 6.88 9.00
C VAL A 72 -13.07 7.72 7.73
N PRO A 73 -14.01 8.67 7.58
CA PRO A 73 -14.13 9.46 6.37
C PRO A 73 -12.92 10.36 6.13
N LEU A 74 -12.49 10.48 4.88
CA LEU A 74 -11.48 11.49 4.53
C LEU A 74 -12.07 12.91 4.67
N PRO A 75 -11.23 13.92 4.96
CA PRO A 75 -11.66 15.32 4.95
C PRO A 75 -12.29 15.74 3.63
N ALA A 76 -13.18 16.73 3.67
CA ALA A 76 -13.83 17.27 2.47
C ALA A 76 -12.82 17.82 1.43
N SER A 77 -11.61 18.20 1.86
CA SER A 77 -10.52 18.68 1.00
C SER A 77 -10.02 17.63 -0.01
N PHE A 78 -10.32 16.34 0.20
CA PHE A 78 -10.04 15.28 -0.79
C PHE A 78 -10.98 15.33 -1.99
N GLY A 79 -12.09 16.06 -1.91
CA GLY A 79 -13.08 16.16 -2.98
C GLY A 79 -13.96 14.92 -3.11
N ALA A 80 -14.66 14.83 -4.24
CA ALA A 80 -15.59 13.75 -4.53
C ALA A 80 -14.87 12.40 -4.73
N ARG A 81 -15.43 11.34 -4.14
CA ARG A 81 -14.88 9.99 -4.14
C ARG A 81 -15.99 8.96 -3.85
N PRO A 82 -15.78 7.67 -4.12
CA PRO A 82 -16.72 6.63 -3.73
C PRO A 82 -16.88 6.55 -2.20
N ALA A 83 -18.11 6.39 -1.72
CA ALA A 83 -18.41 6.28 -0.28
C ALA A 83 -17.72 5.06 0.37
N ALA A 84 -17.39 4.02 -0.40
CA ALA A 84 -16.63 2.88 0.08
C ALA A 84 -15.22 3.26 0.55
N CYS A 85 -14.64 4.33 0.00
CA CYS A 85 -13.30 4.82 0.31
C CYS A 85 -13.23 5.66 1.60
N ASP A 86 -14.36 5.88 2.27
CA ASP A 86 -14.44 6.44 3.63
C ASP A 86 -14.35 5.37 4.73
N TRP A 87 -14.02 4.15 4.35
CA TRP A 87 -13.81 3.04 5.26
C TRP A 87 -12.36 2.60 5.20
N LEU A 88 -11.82 2.30 6.38
CA LEU A 88 -10.56 1.60 6.53
C LEU A 88 -10.84 0.13 6.81
N SER A 89 -10.00 -0.75 6.29
CA SER A 89 -10.15 -2.20 6.40
C SER A 89 -8.87 -2.86 6.87
N TYR A 90 -9.03 -3.98 7.56
CA TYR A 90 -7.94 -4.91 7.84
C TYR A 90 -8.47 -6.35 7.88
N LEU A 91 -7.62 -7.30 7.50
CA LEU A 91 -7.86 -8.71 7.78
C LEU A 91 -7.40 -9.01 9.20
N ARG A 92 -8.30 -9.60 9.99
CA ARG A 92 -8.08 -10.02 11.37
C ARG A 92 -7.94 -11.52 11.40
N TYR A 93 -6.76 -12.00 11.77
CA TYR A 93 -6.49 -13.39 12.09
C TYR A 93 -6.44 -13.54 13.61
N ARG A 94 -7.22 -14.48 14.16
CA ARG A 94 -7.25 -14.74 15.61
C ARG A 94 -7.49 -16.22 15.91
N ALA A 95 -7.14 -16.64 17.11
CA ALA A 95 -7.51 -17.95 17.61
C ALA A 95 -9.04 -18.09 17.66
N THR A 96 -9.58 -19.20 17.16
CA THR A 96 -11.03 -19.44 17.14
C THR A 96 -11.61 -19.51 18.56
N ASP A 97 -10.87 -20.12 19.48
CA ASP A 97 -11.18 -20.25 20.91
C ASP A 97 -10.65 -19.08 21.77
N GLY A 98 -9.98 -18.11 21.13
CA GLY A 98 -9.45 -16.92 21.79
C GLY A 98 -10.52 -15.86 22.08
N PRO A 99 -10.13 -14.75 22.73
CA PRO A 99 -11.04 -13.66 23.04
C PRO A 99 -11.71 -13.08 21.79
N THR A 100 -12.98 -12.66 21.95
CA THR A 100 -13.71 -11.99 20.86
C THR A 100 -13.31 -10.53 20.72
N ALA A 101 -13.03 -9.84 21.83
CA ALA A 101 -12.55 -8.47 21.80
C ALA A 101 -11.03 -8.43 21.65
N SER A 102 -10.53 -7.67 20.68
CA SER A 102 -9.09 -7.59 20.44
C SER A 102 -8.29 -7.02 21.61
N ALA A 103 -8.90 -6.15 22.40
CA ALA A 103 -8.31 -5.61 23.62
C ALA A 103 -7.91 -6.72 24.64
N ASP A 104 -8.61 -7.86 24.60
CA ASP A 104 -8.37 -8.99 25.51
C ASP A 104 -7.30 -9.96 25.00
N ALA A 105 -6.87 -9.84 23.73
CA ALA A 105 -5.77 -10.62 23.19
C ALA A 105 -4.46 -10.36 23.97
N ASP A 106 -3.56 -11.34 23.99
CA ASP A 106 -2.26 -11.22 24.64
C ASP A 106 -1.38 -10.19 23.93
N ARG A 107 -1.39 -10.21 22.60
CA ARG A 107 -0.68 -9.28 21.71
C ARG A 107 -1.45 -9.09 20.43
N ILE A 108 -1.24 -7.95 19.78
CA ILE A 108 -1.83 -7.61 18.49
C ILE A 108 -0.68 -7.18 17.57
N LEU A 109 -0.47 -7.87 16.46
CA LEU A 109 0.50 -7.48 15.44
C LEU A 109 -0.24 -6.74 14.34
N VAL A 110 0.17 -5.52 14.01
CA VAL A 110 -0.46 -4.69 12.98
C VAL A 110 0.55 -4.49 11.86
N ALA A 111 0.21 -5.00 10.67
CA ALA A 111 1.11 -5.12 9.54
C ALA A 111 0.67 -4.26 8.35
N GLN A 112 1.58 -3.42 7.87
CA GLN A 112 1.45 -2.66 6.62
C GLN A 112 1.92 -3.50 5.42
N PRO A 113 1.16 -3.59 4.32
CA PRO A 113 1.56 -4.33 3.13
C PRO A 113 2.66 -3.64 2.32
N GLY A 114 3.33 -4.40 1.46
CA GLY A 114 4.33 -3.93 0.52
C GLY A 114 3.75 -3.15 -0.66
N ILE A 115 4.59 -2.93 -1.68
CA ILE A 115 4.16 -2.31 -2.94
C ILE A 115 3.33 -3.33 -3.75
N LEU A 116 2.26 -2.88 -4.40
CA LEU A 116 1.33 -3.73 -5.17
C LEU A 116 0.59 -4.81 -4.35
N GLU A 117 0.71 -4.77 -3.03
CA GLU A 117 0.07 -5.71 -2.11
C GLU A 117 -1.16 -5.09 -1.44
N GLY A 118 -2.05 -5.96 -0.96
CA GLY A 118 -3.12 -5.63 -0.03
C GLY A 118 -3.03 -6.51 1.22
N ALA A 119 -4.04 -6.44 2.08
CA ALA A 119 -4.08 -7.22 3.33
C ALA A 119 -3.89 -8.74 3.11
N GLY A 120 -4.36 -9.27 1.97
CA GLY A 120 -4.26 -10.69 1.62
C GLY A 120 -2.83 -11.20 1.45
N ALA A 121 -1.84 -10.33 1.23
CA ALA A 121 -0.42 -10.74 1.15
C ALA A 121 0.10 -11.38 2.45
N PHE A 122 -0.57 -11.10 3.58
CA PHE A 122 -0.22 -11.67 4.87
C PHE A 122 -0.94 -12.96 5.21
N ASP A 123 -1.81 -13.51 4.36
CA ASP A 123 -2.68 -14.64 4.72
C ASP A 123 -1.91 -15.82 5.36
N SER A 124 -0.90 -16.33 4.66
CA SER A 124 -0.09 -17.44 5.16
C SER A 124 0.69 -17.07 6.43
N VAL A 125 1.27 -15.87 6.50
CA VAL A 125 2.07 -15.43 7.66
C VAL A 125 1.16 -15.20 8.87
N GLY A 126 0.03 -14.52 8.71
CA GLY A 126 -0.93 -14.19 9.76
C GLY A 126 -1.50 -15.46 10.38
N ARG A 127 -2.01 -16.40 9.57
CA ARG A 127 -2.55 -17.67 10.06
C ARG A 127 -1.51 -18.48 10.82
N ASN A 128 -0.34 -18.69 10.23
CA ASN A 128 0.69 -19.50 10.85
C ASN A 128 1.20 -18.85 12.15
N THR A 129 1.34 -17.52 12.19
CA THR A 129 1.75 -16.82 13.41
C THR A 129 0.76 -17.02 14.54
N VAL A 130 -0.55 -16.87 14.26
CA VAL A 130 -1.62 -17.10 15.25
C VAL A 130 -1.65 -18.57 15.68
N ALA A 131 -1.62 -19.53 14.74
CA ALA A 131 -1.64 -20.95 15.05
C ALA A 131 -0.45 -21.37 15.94
N ARG A 132 0.75 -20.82 15.70
CA ARG A 132 1.92 -21.09 16.53
C ARG A 132 1.80 -20.47 17.93
N ALA A 133 1.18 -19.32 18.07
CA ALA A 133 0.90 -18.75 19.39
C ALA A 133 -0.11 -19.59 20.18
N VAL A 134 -1.16 -20.08 19.53
CA VAL A 134 -2.15 -20.99 20.14
C VAL A 134 -1.48 -22.26 20.65
N ALA A 135 -0.57 -22.87 19.87
CA ALA A 135 0.20 -24.03 20.29
C ALA A 135 1.10 -23.76 21.52
N GLN A 136 1.37 -22.49 21.85
CA GLN A 136 2.12 -22.06 23.03
C GLN A 136 1.20 -21.60 24.18
N GLY A 137 -0.11 -21.78 24.07
CA GLY A 137 -1.09 -21.33 25.06
C GLY A 137 -1.26 -19.80 25.10
N ARG A 138 -1.05 -19.12 23.97
CA ARG A 138 -1.19 -17.66 23.85
C ARG A 138 -2.22 -17.31 22.77
N HIS A 139 -3.05 -16.32 23.03
CA HIS A 139 -4.07 -15.85 22.10
C HIS A 139 -3.67 -14.47 21.58
N ILE A 140 -2.96 -14.44 20.45
CA ILE A 140 -2.59 -13.20 19.75
C ILE A 140 -3.53 -12.95 18.57
N GLU A 141 -3.51 -11.71 18.09
CA GLU A 141 -4.11 -11.34 16.81
C GLU A 141 -3.06 -10.83 15.83
N PHE A 142 -3.30 -11.08 14.55
CA PHE A 142 -2.58 -10.47 13.45
C PHE A 142 -3.57 -9.65 12.62
N TRP A 143 -3.30 -8.36 12.46
CA TRP A 143 -4.09 -7.41 11.69
C TRP A 143 -3.29 -7.00 10.47
N ALA A 144 -3.69 -7.49 9.31
CA ALA A 144 -3.12 -7.06 8.04
C ALA A 144 -3.92 -5.87 7.52
N LEU A 145 -3.30 -4.68 7.54
CA LEU A 145 -3.95 -3.46 7.07
C LEU A 145 -4.13 -3.51 5.56
N ASP A 146 -5.26 -2.98 5.10
CA ASP A 146 -5.52 -2.78 3.69
C ASP A 146 -5.26 -1.32 3.30
N ARG A 147 -4.90 -1.05 2.04
CA ARG A 147 -4.72 0.32 1.58
C ARG A 147 -6.09 0.94 1.34
N ARG A 148 -6.31 2.18 1.78
CA ARG A 148 -7.59 2.88 1.55
C ARG A 148 -8.00 2.88 0.07
N SER A 149 -7.03 3.01 -0.85
CA SER A 149 -7.26 2.99 -2.30
C SER A 149 -7.83 1.67 -2.81
N ASN A 150 -7.68 0.56 -2.08
CA ASN A 150 -8.20 -0.75 -2.48
C ASN A 150 -9.74 -0.79 -2.44
N CYS A 151 -10.39 0.24 -1.88
CA CYS A 151 -11.83 0.49 -2.07
C CYS A 151 -12.26 0.63 -3.54
N LEU A 152 -11.31 0.87 -4.45
CA LEU A 152 -11.54 0.99 -5.89
C LEU A 152 -11.53 -0.37 -6.61
N GLU A 153 -11.10 -1.43 -5.93
CA GLU A 153 -11.04 -2.77 -6.49
C GLU A 153 -12.43 -3.40 -6.54
N ASP A 154 -12.71 -4.12 -7.62
CA ASP A 154 -13.93 -4.91 -7.77
C ASP A 154 -13.54 -6.39 -7.77
N HIS A 155 -13.77 -7.07 -6.65
CA HIS A 155 -13.52 -8.50 -6.50
C HIS A 155 -14.75 -9.37 -6.81
N THR A 156 -15.86 -8.80 -7.31
CA THR A 156 -17.12 -9.53 -7.49
C THR A 156 -16.94 -10.76 -8.40
N GLY A 157 -16.22 -10.59 -9.51
CA GLY A 157 -15.95 -11.69 -10.44
C GLY A 157 -15.10 -12.78 -9.80
N THR A 158 -14.00 -12.42 -9.15
CA THR A 158 -13.10 -13.41 -8.53
C THR A 158 -13.67 -14.07 -7.27
N ALA A 159 -14.51 -13.36 -6.52
CA ALA A 159 -15.22 -13.90 -5.36
C ALA A 159 -16.23 -15.00 -5.70
N SER A 160 -16.60 -15.15 -6.99
CA SER A 160 -17.42 -16.28 -7.44
C SER A 160 -16.73 -17.65 -7.27
N GLY A 161 -15.41 -17.68 -7.12
CA GLY A 161 -14.62 -18.91 -7.01
C GLY A 161 -14.45 -19.65 -8.33
N ASP A 162 -14.90 -19.08 -9.45
CA ASP A 162 -14.86 -19.71 -10.77
C ASP A 162 -14.19 -18.81 -11.81
N GLN A 163 -13.18 -19.37 -12.49
CA GLN A 163 -12.33 -18.64 -13.41
C GLN A 163 -13.10 -18.11 -14.64
N HIS A 164 -14.01 -18.91 -15.20
CA HIS A 164 -14.79 -18.51 -16.38
C HIS A 164 -15.82 -17.45 -16.02
N THR A 165 -16.50 -17.61 -14.87
CA THR A 165 -17.42 -16.61 -14.32
C THR A 165 -16.72 -15.28 -14.09
N ALA A 166 -15.50 -15.29 -13.55
CA ALA A 166 -14.70 -14.08 -13.39
C ALA A 166 -14.39 -13.42 -14.75
N VAL A 167 -13.94 -14.20 -15.74
CA VAL A 167 -13.67 -13.67 -17.09
C VAL A 167 -14.94 -13.08 -17.72
N ASP A 168 -16.07 -13.78 -17.63
CA ASP A 168 -17.33 -13.32 -18.21
C ASP A 168 -17.83 -12.04 -17.52
N TYR A 169 -17.64 -11.91 -16.21
CA TYR A 169 -17.96 -10.70 -15.45
C TYR A 169 -17.11 -9.51 -15.89
N TYR A 170 -15.78 -9.65 -15.89
CA TYR A 170 -14.87 -8.53 -16.16
C TYR A 170 -14.81 -8.15 -17.64
N TYR A 171 -15.06 -9.07 -18.56
CA TYR A 171 -14.79 -8.86 -19.99
C TYR A 171 -16.02 -9.01 -20.90
N ARG A 172 -17.09 -9.66 -20.46
CA ARG A 172 -18.24 -9.99 -21.32
C ARG A 172 -19.58 -9.49 -20.78
N GLY A 173 -19.56 -8.69 -19.71
CA GLY A 173 -20.74 -8.05 -19.16
C GLY A 173 -21.69 -8.99 -18.42
N MET A 174 -21.22 -10.19 -18.05
CA MET A 174 -22.00 -11.10 -17.20
C MET A 174 -22.35 -10.43 -15.88
N GLN A 175 -23.57 -10.67 -15.40
CA GLN A 175 -23.96 -10.27 -14.06
C GLN A 175 -23.57 -11.33 -13.04
N VAL A 176 -22.92 -10.89 -11.97
CA VAL A 176 -22.61 -11.72 -10.79
C VAL A 176 -23.19 -11.01 -9.58
N GLU A 177 -24.04 -11.71 -8.83
CA GLU A 177 -24.79 -11.15 -7.69
C GLU A 177 -25.56 -9.85 -8.02
N GLY A 178 -26.10 -9.76 -9.24
CA GLY A 178 -26.82 -8.57 -9.71
C GLY A 178 -25.94 -7.35 -10.00
N ARG A 179 -24.61 -7.48 -9.96
CA ARG A 179 -23.65 -6.45 -10.38
C ARG A 179 -23.13 -6.74 -11.78
N THR A 180 -22.75 -5.69 -12.49
CA THR A 180 -21.99 -5.75 -13.74
C THR A 180 -20.71 -4.95 -13.55
N PHE A 181 -19.59 -5.42 -14.09
CA PHE A 181 -18.32 -4.70 -13.99
C PHE A 181 -18.42 -3.32 -14.63
N ALA A 182 -18.09 -2.28 -13.86
CA ALA A 182 -18.16 -0.88 -14.31
C ALA A 182 -16.93 -0.43 -15.12
N GLY A 183 -15.99 -1.35 -15.38
CA GLY A 183 -14.69 -1.05 -15.97
C GLY A 183 -13.68 -0.53 -14.96
N TYR A 184 -12.41 -0.52 -15.38
CA TYR A 184 -11.31 0.00 -14.57
C TYR A 184 -11.40 1.53 -14.44
N VAL A 185 -11.06 2.06 -13.26
CA VAL A 185 -11.17 3.50 -12.98
C VAL A 185 -10.00 4.27 -13.64
N GLY A 186 -10.32 5.17 -14.56
CA GLY A 186 -9.35 6.03 -15.25
C GLY A 186 -8.83 7.18 -14.37
N ASN A 187 -7.66 7.71 -14.75
CA ASN A 187 -6.96 8.77 -14.01
C ASN A 187 -7.81 10.02 -13.75
N ASP A 188 -8.72 10.37 -14.68
CA ASP A 188 -9.65 11.50 -14.62
C ASP A 188 -10.60 11.43 -13.42
N ARG A 189 -10.92 10.22 -12.94
CA ARG A 189 -11.80 9.99 -11.79
C ARG A 189 -11.05 9.81 -10.46
N LEU A 190 -9.72 9.92 -10.48
CA LEU A 190 -8.85 9.62 -9.35
C LEU A 190 -8.24 10.86 -8.70
N GLY A 191 -8.77 12.07 -8.97
CA GLY A 191 -8.25 13.32 -8.41
C GLY A 191 -8.01 13.29 -6.89
N TRP A 192 -8.89 12.62 -6.14
CA TRP A 192 -8.77 12.47 -4.69
C TRP A 192 -7.58 11.58 -4.26
N VAL A 193 -7.18 10.61 -5.10
CA VAL A 193 -6.06 9.69 -4.83
C VAL A 193 -4.71 10.42 -4.87
N ALA A 194 -4.59 11.55 -5.59
CA ALA A 194 -3.38 12.37 -5.63
C ALA A 194 -2.90 12.84 -4.25
N LYS A 195 -3.80 12.83 -3.25
CA LYS A 195 -3.54 13.25 -1.86
C LYS A 195 -3.35 12.07 -0.90
N LEU A 196 -3.50 10.83 -1.38
CA LEU A 196 -3.24 9.62 -0.60
C LEU A 196 -1.74 9.30 -0.53
N GLY A 197 -0.97 10.21 0.04
CA GLY A 197 0.46 10.02 0.29
C GLY A 197 0.74 9.22 1.56
N ILE A 198 2.03 9.16 1.93
CA ILE A 198 2.50 8.54 3.18
C ILE A 198 1.81 9.16 4.39
N GLU A 199 1.67 10.49 4.42
CA GLU A 199 1.02 11.22 5.53
C GLU A 199 -0.39 10.68 5.81
N GLN A 200 -1.25 10.61 4.77
CA GLN A 200 -2.60 10.09 4.94
C GLN A 200 -2.57 8.59 5.26
N THR A 201 -1.63 7.83 4.70
CA THR A 201 -1.51 6.39 4.96
C THR A 201 -1.19 6.08 6.43
N VAL A 202 -0.28 6.83 7.04
CA VAL A 202 0.04 6.66 8.48
C VAL A 202 -1.06 7.22 9.38
N ARG A 203 -1.75 8.28 8.95
CA ARG A 203 -2.94 8.80 9.63
C ARG A 203 -4.08 7.79 9.64
N ASP A 204 -4.32 7.11 8.52
CA ASP A 204 -5.31 6.04 8.43
C ASP A 204 -5.00 4.92 9.43
N GLN A 205 -3.73 4.50 9.56
CA GLN A 205 -3.34 3.53 10.58
C GLN A 205 -3.61 4.06 12.01
N TYR A 206 -3.30 5.32 12.30
CA TYR A 206 -3.56 5.92 13.61
C TYR A 206 -5.05 5.98 13.94
N ASP A 207 -5.87 6.47 13.00
CA ASP A 207 -7.31 6.60 13.17
C ASP A 207 -7.98 5.22 13.34
N LEU A 208 -7.52 4.20 12.60
CA LEU A 208 -7.97 2.82 12.78
C LEU A 208 -7.59 2.26 14.15
N LEU A 209 -6.33 2.45 14.58
CA LEU A 209 -5.86 1.97 15.89
C LEU A 209 -6.61 2.61 17.05
N THR A 210 -6.86 3.92 16.97
CA THR A 210 -7.58 4.65 18.03
C THR A 210 -9.07 4.32 18.05
N ALA A 211 -9.67 4.01 16.90
CA ALA A 211 -11.05 3.56 16.83
C ALA A 211 -11.23 2.13 17.39
N GLU A 212 -10.36 1.19 17.05
CA GLU A 212 -10.47 -0.21 17.49
C GLU A 212 -9.96 -0.44 18.92
N LEU A 213 -8.92 0.31 19.34
CA LEU A 213 -8.24 0.14 20.62
C LEU A 213 -8.07 1.50 21.31
N PRO A 214 -9.13 2.16 21.82
CA PRO A 214 -9.06 3.54 22.29
C PRO A 214 -8.10 3.78 23.47
N ASP A 215 -7.86 2.77 24.33
CA ASP A 215 -6.88 2.86 25.42
C ASP A 215 -5.43 2.87 24.89
N GLN A 216 -4.79 4.05 24.90
CA GLN A 216 -3.39 4.20 24.52
C GLN A 216 -2.45 3.35 25.40
N GLY A 217 -2.73 3.25 26.70
CA GLY A 217 -1.93 2.43 27.61
C GLY A 217 -1.94 0.97 27.20
N LEU A 218 -3.07 0.45 26.72
CA LEU A 218 -3.16 -0.88 26.14
C LEU A 218 -2.31 -0.99 24.86
N ARG A 219 -2.45 -0.04 23.93
CA ARG A 219 -1.67 -0.06 22.68
C ARG A 219 -0.17 -0.10 22.94
N LYS A 220 0.33 0.73 23.85
CA LYS A 220 1.74 0.77 24.31
C LYS A 220 2.23 -0.49 25.01
N ARG A 221 1.33 -1.36 25.48
CA ARG A 221 1.70 -2.64 26.15
C ARG A 221 1.56 -3.85 25.24
N LYS A 222 0.60 -3.83 24.31
CA LYS A 222 0.16 -5.03 23.59
C LYS A 222 0.36 -4.98 22.07
N VAL A 223 0.40 -3.80 21.46
CA VAL A 223 0.40 -3.65 20.00
C VAL A 223 1.82 -3.62 19.46
N LEU A 224 2.13 -4.45 18.48
CA LEU A 224 3.38 -4.41 17.72
C LEU A 224 3.06 -3.93 16.30
N CYS A 225 3.77 -2.92 15.82
CA CYS A 225 3.52 -2.31 14.51
C CYS A 225 4.64 -2.66 13.53
N GLY A 226 4.31 -3.03 12.31
CA GLY A 226 5.31 -3.49 11.36
C GLY A 226 4.79 -3.58 9.95
N GLY A 227 5.57 -4.20 9.07
CA GLY A 227 5.16 -4.41 7.70
C GLY A 227 6.16 -5.18 6.86
N HIS A 228 5.72 -5.51 5.65
CA HIS A 228 6.52 -6.18 4.64
C HIS A 228 7.01 -5.18 3.59
N SER A 229 8.28 -5.26 3.18
CA SER A 229 8.84 -4.41 2.12
C SER A 229 8.56 -2.90 2.39
N LEU A 230 7.85 -2.20 1.50
CA LEU A 230 7.40 -0.81 1.67
C LEU A 230 6.63 -0.59 2.99
N GLY A 231 5.94 -1.59 3.49
CA GLY A 231 5.26 -1.55 4.78
C GLY A 231 6.19 -1.31 5.97
N GLY A 232 7.45 -1.78 5.91
CA GLY A 232 8.47 -1.44 6.91
C GLY A 232 8.83 0.04 6.89
N VAL A 233 8.95 0.62 5.69
CA VAL A 233 9.22 2.05 5.51
C VAL A 233 8.05 2.90 6.01
N ILE A 234 6.81 2.51 5.66
CA ILE A 234 5.59 3.17 6.17
C ILE A 234 5.51 3.06 7.69
N THR A 235 5.93 1.94 8.27
CA THR A 235 6.01 1.78 9.73
C THR A 235 7.02 2.74 10.34
N GLY A 236 8.16 3.00 9.69
CA GLY A 236 9.12 4.01 10.12
C GLY A 236 8.51 5.41 10.15
N TYR A 237 7.82 5.81 9.08
CA TYR A 237 7.09 7.08 9.04
C TYR A 237 6.01 7.16 10.11
N PHE A 238 5.26 6.08 10.33
CA PHE A 238 4.27 5.99 11.40
C PHE A 238 4.93 6.22 12.76
N ALA A 239 6.04 5.54 13.07
CA ALA A 239 6.73 5.68 14.35
C ALA A 239 7.22 7.12 14.62
N THR A 240 7.59 7.86 13.59
CA THR A 240 8.06 9.25 13.70
C THR A 240 6.96 10.30 13.57
N ALA A 241 5.72 9.89 13.29
CA ALA A 241 4.62 10.82 13.04
C ALA A 241 4.20 11.57 14.31
N ASP A 242 3.84 12.83 14.12
CA ASP A 242 3.15 13.71 15.04
C ASP A 242 1.87 14.14 14.33
N PHE A 243 0.70 13.71 14.83
CA PHE A 243 -0.57 13.81 14.10
C PHE A 243 -1.34 15.09 14.43
N ASP A 244 -1.05 15.75 15.55
CA ASP A 244 -1.55 17.07 15.93
C ASP A 244 -0.55 18.20 15.63
N GLY A 245 0.73 17.86 15.42
CA GLY A 245 1.79 18.79 15.05
C GLY A 245 2.29 19.64 16.21
N ASP A 246 1.88 19.33 17.45
CA ASP A 246 2.36 19.94 18.68
C ASP A 246 3.37 19.02 19.37
N PRO A 247 4.69 19.30 19.25
CA PRO A 247 5.73 18.46 19.84
C PRO A 247 5.71 18.47 21.39
N ALA A 248 4.91 19.34 22.02
CA ALA A 248 4.69 19.31 23.47
C ALA A 248 3.70 18.22 23.91
N THR A 249 2.87 17.71 22.99
CA THR A 249 2.01 16.56 23.24
C THR A 249 2.61 15.30 22.63
N THR A 250 2.23 14.15 23.19
CA THR A 250 2.73 12.84 22.73
C THR A 250 1.63 11.80 22.66
N ALA A 251 0.38 12.19 22.95
CA ALA A 251 -0.74 11.25 23.07
C ALA A 251 -1.11 10.63 21.72
N ASP A 252 -0.84 11.34 20.65
CA ASP A 252 -1.05 10.98 19.25
C ASP A 252 0.26 10.53 18.58
N ALA A 253 1.43 11.05 19.02
CA ALA A 253 2.74 10.69 18.50
C ALA A 253 2.88 9.19 18.23
N GLY A 254 3.30 8.82 17.02
CA GLY A 254 3.24 7.45 16.53
C GLY A 254 4.10 6.47 17.34
N TYR A 255 5.26 6.91 17.83
CA TYR A 255 6.08 6.09 18.73
C TYR A 255 5.38 5.72 20.03
N ASN A 256 4.37 6.51 20.41
CA ASN A 256 3.59 6.34 21.62
C ASN A 256 2.30 5.51 21.38
N GLN A 257 2.16 4.90 20.21
CA GLN A 257 1.00 4.07 19.83
C GLN A 257 1.28 2.57 19.80
N CYS A 258 2.54 2.13 19.84
CA CYS A 258 2.89 0.72 19.77
C CYS A 258 3.92 0.36 20.86
N ALA A 259 3.88 -0.88 21.35
CA ALA A 259 4.82 -1.44 22.31
C ALA A 259 6.18 -1.80 21.69
N GLY A 260 6.24 -1.95 20.37
CA GLY A 260 7.44 -2.32 19.63
C GLY A 260 7.16 -2.45 18.13
N TYR A 261 8.21 -2.75 17.37
CA TYR A 261 8.16 -2.80 15.91
C TYR A 261 8.73 -4.10 15.33
N PHE A 262 8.26 -4.48 14.15
CA PHE A 262 8.78 -5.60 13.38
C PHE A 262 8.87 -5.28 11.89
N ALA A 263 9.73 -6.00 11.17
CA ALA A 263 9.92 -5.86 9.74
C ALA A 263 10.02 -7.24 9.09
N LEU A 264 9.41 -7.39 7.91
CA LEU A 264 9.43 -8.60 7.10
C LEU A 264 10.09 -8.27 5.75
N ASP A 265 11.25 -8.87 5.48
CA ASP A 265 12.08 -8.62 4.28
C ASP A 265 12.34 -7.13 4.01
N THR A 266 12.53 -6.37 5.09
CA THR A 266 12.71 -4.91 5.08
C THR A 266 13.34 -4.45 6.40
N THR A 267 13.45 -3.15 6.60
CA THR A 267 13.73 -2.53 7.90
C THR A 267 12.63 -1.53 8.27
N VAL A 268 12.58 -1.15 9.55
CA VAL A 268 11.75 -0.02 10.00
C VAL A 268 12.56 1.24 9.83
N SER A 269 12.29 1.97 8.76
CA SER A 269 13.09 3.14 8.35
C SER A 269 12.23 4.21 7.70
N THR A 270 12.69 5.45 7.67
CA THR A 270 12.07 6.55 6.91
C THR A 270 12.74 6.76 5.54
N THR A 271 13.56 5.79 5.09
CA THR A 271 14.16 5.79 3.75
C THR A 271 13.78 4.56 2.94
N LEU A 272 13.59 4.76 1.64
CA LEU A 272 13.39 3.68 0.67
C LEU A 272 14.69 2.91 0.36
N GLY A 273 15.86 3.47 0.69
CA GLY A 273 17.14 2.80 0.50
C GLY A 273 17.34 1.56 1.37
N ASP A 274 16.53 1.40 2.42
CA ASP A 274 16.62 0.27 3.35
C ASP A 274 15.63 -0.86 3.05
N LEU A 275 14.96 -0.84 1.88
CA LEU A 275 14.22 -2.01 1.36
C LEU A 275 15.24 -3.14 1.14
N SER A 276 15.20 -4.15 2.03
CA SER A 276 16.33 -5.08 2.21
C SER A 276 16.62 -5.88 0.94
N GLY A 277 17.88 -5.83 0.50
CA GLY A 277 18.36 -6.58 -0.65
C GLY A 277 18.43 -5.77 -1.95
N SER A 278 19.23 -4.69 -1.94
CA SER A 278 19.72 -4.04 -3.17
C SER A 278 18.65 -3.88 -4.24
N MET A 279 17.75 -2.91 -4.05
CA MET A 279 17.27 -2.19 -5.22
C MET A 279 18.54 -1.71 -5.94
N PRO A 280 18.84 -2.16 -7.18
CA PRO A 280 19.83 -1.45 -7.98
C PRO A 280 19.45 0.03 -7.96
N ASP A 281 20.41 0.95 -8.08
CA ASP A 281 20.10 2.38 -8.28
C ASP A 281 19.06 2.60 -9.43
N ASP A 282 18.83 1.58 -10.27
CA ASP A 282 17.82 1.46 -11.31
C ASP A 282 16.46 0.82 -10.90
N THR A 283 16.02 0.89 -9.63
CA THR A 283 14.59 0.70 -9.40
C THR A 283 13.85 1.87 -10.03
N ASN A 284 13.35 1.64 -11.25
CA ASN A 284 12.37 2.40 -12.01
C ASN A 284 11.05 2.68 -11.23
N LEU A 285 11.09 2.89 -9.92
CA LEU A 285 10.19 3.86 -9.33
C LEU A 285 10.52 5.17 -10.05
N PRO A 286 9.55 5.83 -10.69
CA PRO A 286 9.82 7.04 -11.44
C PRO A 286 10.26 8.14 -10.46
N ASP A 287 11.56 8.20 -10.17
CA ASP A 287 12.19 9.48 -9.87
C ASP A 287 12.08 10.27 -11.17
N VAL A 288 11.01 11.04 -11.27
CA VAL A 288 10.80 11.92 -12.43
C VAL A 288 11.93 12.97 -12.54
N GLY A 289 12.87 13.03 -11.58
CA GLY A 289 13.92 14.05 -11.51
C GLY A 289 13.36 15.43 -11.18
N LEU A 290 12.10 15.48 -10.75
CA LEU A 290 11.35 16.69 -10.43
C LEU A 290 11.13 16.71 -8.92
N GLY A 291 11.41 17.85 -8.28
CA GLY A 291 11.15 18.00 -6.84
C GLY A 291 9.68 17.74 -6.49
N TYR A 292 9.42 17.33 -5.25
CA TYR A 292 8.10 16.97 -4.72
C TYR A 292 6.95 17.88 -5.19
N GLY A 293 7.14 19.20 -5.16
CA GLY A 293 6.10 20.15 -5.56
C GLY A 293 5.67 20.02 -7.03
N VAL A 294 6.58 19.65 -7.93
CA VAL A 294 6.27 19.45 -9.36
C VAL A 294 5.56 18.11 -9.56
N VAL A 295 6.00 17.05 -8.86
CA VAL A 295 5.30 15.75 -8.85
C VAL A 295 3.87 15.95 -8.36
N GLN A 296 3.70 16.62 -7.22
CA GLN A 296 2.39 16.88 -6.65
C GLN A 296 1.52 17.70 -7.60
N ALA A 297 2.04 18.75 -8.22
CA ALA A 297 1.29 19.53 -9.21
C ALA A 297 0.88 18.69 -10.44
N GLY A 298 1.75 17.78 -10.88
CA GLY A 298 1.46 16.83 -11.95
C GLY A 298 0.35 15.84 -11.57
N LEU A 299 0.38 15.30 -10.35
CA LEU A 299 -0.67 14.45 -9.80
C LEU A 299 -1.98 15.21 -9.62
N ASP A 300 -1.94 16.42 -9.06
CA ASP A 300 -3.14 17.24 -8.82
C ASP A 300 -3.83 17.61 -10.14
N SER A 301 -3.06 18.06 -11.14
CA SER A 301 -3.57 18.38 -12.47
C SER A 301 -4.00 17.15 -13.28
N GLY A 302 -3.44 15.98 -12.97
CA GLY A 302 -3.65 14.74 -13.73
C GLY A 302 -2.76 14.61 -14.96
N ALA A 303 -1.79 15.52 -15.12
CA ALA A 303 -0.73 15.37 -16.10
C ALA A 303 0.16 14.15 -15.79
N LEU A 304 0.26 13.76 -14.52
CA LEU A 304 0.84 12.48 -14.08
C LEU A 304 -0.27 11.48 -13.73
N SER A 305 0.03 10.20 -13.91
CA SER A 305 -0.85 9.12 -13.47
C SER A 305 -0.90 9.07 -11.94
N ARG A 306 -2.11 9.03 -11.38
CA ARG A 306 -2.38 8.88 -9.94
C ARG A 306 -2.41 7.43 -9.48
N THR A 307 -2.14 6.51 -10.40
CA THR A 307 -1.97 5.09 -10.14
C THR A 307 -0.61 4.65 -10.66
N LEU A 308 -0.04 3.64 -10.01
CA LEU A 308 1.10 2.92 -10.55
C LEU A 308 0.60 2.01 -11.68
N SER A 309 0.44 2.61 -12.87
CA SER A 309 0.03 1.92 -14.09
C SER A 309 1.16 2.03 -15.11
N ALA A 310 2.00 1.00 -15.18
CA ALA A 310 2.96 0.86 -16.27
C ALA A 310 2.26 0.14 -17.45
N PRO A 311 2.49 0.57 -18.70
CA PRO A 311 2.02 -0.19 -19.86
C PRO A 311 2.60 -1.61 -19.79
N VAL A 312 1.73 -2.62 -19.87
CA VAL A 312 2.09 -4.05 -19.75
C VAL A 312 2.54 -4.43 -18.32
N LEU A 313 2.16 -5.62 -17.85
CA LEU A 313 2.45 -6.18 -16.51
C LEU A 313 1.82 -5.48 -15.29
N LEU A 314 1.98 -4.16 -15.14
CA LEU A 314 1.60 -3.46 -13.91
C LEU A 314 0.46 -2.50 -14.19
N ASN A 315 -0.76 -3.02 -14.24
CA ASN A 315 -1.99 -2.23 -14.32
C ASN A 315 -3.16 -3.00 -13.69
N PRO A 316 -4.29 -2.34 -13.41
CA PRO A 316 -5.43 -2.98 -12.76
C PRO A 316 -5.95 -4.23 -13.49
N GLU A 317 -5.94 -4.24 -14.83
CA GLU A 317 -6.40 -5.39 -15.61
C GLU A 317 -5.44 -6.58 -15.43
N THR A 318 -4.14 -6.38 -15.51
CA THR A 318 -3.17 -7.45 -15.32
C THR A 318 -3.14 -7.99 -13.88
N MET A 319 -3.29 -7.12 -12.88
CA MET A 319 -3.41 -7.56 -11.49
C MET A 319 -4.68 -8.40 -11.27
N ASN A 320 -5.78 -8.05 -11.94
CA ASN A 320 -7.00 -8.83 -11.90
C ASN A 320 -6.85 -10.19 -12.62
N LEU A 321 -6.11 -10.23 -13.73
CA LEU A 321 -5.76 -11.50 -14.41
C LEU A 321 -4.96 -12.44 -13.51
N LEU A 322 -4.07 -11.91 -12.66
CA LEU A 322 -3.34 -12.71 -11.67
C LEU A 322 -4.30 -13.41 -10.71
N ALA A 323 -5.32 -12.69 -10.20
CA ALA A 323 -6.34 -13.27 -9.33
C ALA A 323 -7.18 -14.33 -10.06
N ILE A 324 -7.57 -14.08 -11.32
CA ILE A 324 -8.31 -15.04 -12.17
C ILE A 324 -7.49 -16.30 -12.43
N ALA A 325 -6.19 -16.19 -12.73
CA ALA A 325 -5.30 -17.33 -12.88
C ALA A 325 -5.16 -18.12 -11.56
N GLY A 326 -5.13 -17.41 -10.43
CA GLY A 326 -5.12 -17.99 -9.09
C GLY A 326 -6.28 -18.93 -8.83
N LEU A 327 -7.50 -18.57 -9.27
CA LEU A 327 -8.69 -19.43 -9.12
C LEU A 327 -8.51 -20.80 -9.79
N GLY A 328 -7.99 -20.81 -11.02
CA GLY A 328 -7.70 -22.06 -11.74
C GLY A 328 -6.67 -22.91 -11.01
N ALA A 329 -5.58 -22.28 -10.54
CA ALA A 329 -4.49 -22.98 -9.86
C ALA A 329 -4.89 -23.55 -8.49
N VAL A 330 -5.77 -22.87 -7.75
CA VAL A 330 -6.30 -23.38 -6.47
C VAL A 330 -7.24 -24.56 -6.70
N ARG A 331 -8.02 -24.55 -7.78
CA ARG A 331 -9.04 -25.56 -8.06
C ARG A 331 -8.47 -26.83 -8.68
N ASP A 332 -7.60 -26.70 -9.68
CA ASP A 332 -7.01 -27.81 -10.43
C ASP A 332 -5.60 -27.44 -10.94
N PRO A 333 -4.57 -27.44 -10.06
CA PRO A 333 -3.24 -26.94 -10.40
C PRO A 333 -2.57 -27.69 -11.55
N ASP A 334 -2.81 -29.00 -11.65
CA ASP A 334 -2.21 -29.91 -12.64
C ASP A 334 -3.06 -30.08 -13.91
N GLY A 335 -4.33 -29.65 -13.86
CA GLY A 335 -5.23 -29.63 -15.01
C GLY A 335 -4.74 -28.73 -16.14
N GLU A 336 -5.05 -29.13 -17.37
CA GLU A 336 -4.75 -28.34 -18.57
C GLU A 336 -5.53 -27.03 -18.55
N ALA A 337 -4.82 -25.92 -18.61
CA ALA A 337 -5.36 -24.57 -18.53
C ALA A 337 -6.01 -24.18 -19.86
N ASP A 338 -7.27 -23.76 -19.81
CA ASP A 338 -7.98 -23.17 -20.93
C ASP A 338 -8.04 -21.63 -20.86
N LEU A 339 -7.68 -21.04 -19.71
CA LEU A 339 -7.70 -19.59 -19.48
C LEU A 339 -7.05 -18.78 -20.62
N PRO A 340 -5.82 -19.10 -21.10
CA PRO A 340 -5.19 -18.29 -22.14
C PRO A 340 -5.99 -18.24 -23.45
N SER A 341 -6.76 -19.30 -23.74
CA SER A 341 -7.66 -19.38 -24.90
C SER A 341 -9.02 -18.76 -24.62
N TYR A 342 -9.44 -18.71 -23.34
CA TYR A 342 -10.72 -18.16 -22.91
C TYR A 342 -10.69 -16.63 -22.73
N LEU A 343 -9.52 -16.04 -22.48
CA LEU A 343 -9.38 -14.59 -22.36
C LEU A 343 -9.70 -13.87 -23.69
N PRO A 344 -10.28 -12.65 -23.63
CA PRO A 344 -10.53 -11.87 -24.84
C PRO A 344 -9.20 -11.41 -25.49
N SER A 345 -9.24 -11.21 -26.81
CA SER A 345 -8.15 -10.57 -27.54
C SER A 345 -8.24 -9.06 -27.35
N ASN A 346 -7.37 -8.49 -26.52
CA ASN A 346 -7.20 -7.05 -26.42
C ASN A 346 -5.71 -6.70 -26.33
N THR A 347 -5.37 -5.43 -26.59
CA THR A 347 -3.98 -4.98 -26.67
C THR A 347 -3.20 -5.23 -25.38
N ASN A 348 -3.80 -5.02 -24.20
CA ASN A 348 -3.10 -5.18 -22.93
C ASN A 348 -2.81 -6.65 -22.61
N ILE A 349 -3.80 -7.53 -22.80
CA ILE A 349 -3.66 -8.99 -22.62
C ILE A 349 -2.65 -9.55 -23.61
N GLU A 350 -2.75 -9.18 -24.89
CA GLU A 350 -1.81 -9.64 -25.91
C GLU A 350 -0.39 -9.16 -25.63
N ALA A 351 -0.20 -7.89 -25.29
CA ALA A 351 1.12 -7.35 -24.98
C ALA A 351 1.69 -7.99 -23.71
N THR A 352 0.87 -8.22 -22.68
CA THR A 352 1.26 -8.91 -21.43
C THR A 352 1.67 -10.34 -21.71
N ASN A 353 0.88 -11.10 -22.48
CA ASN A 353 1.22 -12.46 -22.84
C ASN A 353 2.49 -12.53 -23.70
N ARG A 354 2.67 -11.60 -24.66
CA ARG A 354 3.91 -11.54 -25.44
C ARG A 354 5.10 -11.24 -24.54
N PHE A 355 4.97 -10.30 -23.62
CA PHE A 355 6.04 -9.95 -22.69
C PHE A 355 6.46 -11.14 -21.82
N LEU A 356 5.50 -11.89 -21.28
CA LEU A 356 5.76 -12.98 -20.32
C LEU A 356 6.20 -14.29 -20.97
N PHE A 357 5.70 -14.61 -22.17
CA PHE A 357 5.86 -15.93 -22.79
C PHE A 357 6.77 -15.94 -24.02
N SER A 358 7.18 -14.79 -24.55
CA SER A 358 8.09 -14.76 -25.71
C SER A 358 9.49 -15.16 -25.29
N LYS A 359 10.06 -16.15 -25.98
CA LYS A 359 11.45 -16.59 -25.73
C LYS A 359 12.50 -15.60 -26.26
N ASP A 360 12.16 -14.79 -27.25
CA ASP A 360 13.04 -13.83 -27.92
C ASP A 360 12.27 -12.68 -28.58
N ALA A 361 13.01 -11.69 -29.07
CA ALA A 361 12.44 -10.52 -29.74
C ALA A 361 11.66 -10.86 -31.01
N ALA A 362 12.09 -11.89 -31.75
CA ALA A 362 11.37 -12.32 -32.96
C ALA A 362 9.97 -12.82 -32.58
N THR A 363 9.87 -13.69 -31.57
CA THR A 363 8.61 -14.22 -31.03
C THR A 363 7.73 -13.10 -30.46
N PHE A 364 8.33 -12.12 -29.77
CA PHE A 364 7.62 -10.96 -29.25
C PHE A 364 7.00 -10.10 -30.37
N LEU A 365 7.77 -9.84 -31.44
CA LEU A 365 7.35 -9.02 -32.57
C LEU A 365 6.29 -9.72 -33.43
N THR A 366 6.46 -11.02 -33.70
CA THR A 366 5.52 -11.81 -34.49
C THR A 366 4.28 -12.22 -33.71
N GLY A 367 4.39 -12.32 -32.37
CA GLY A 367 3.35 -12.87 -31.50
C GLY A 367 3.14 -14.37 -31.66
N SER A 368 4.10 -15.10 -32.27
CA SER A 368 3.98 -16.53 -32.56
C SER A 368 5.29 -17.28 -32.25
N PRO A 369 5.23 -18.42 -31.52
CA PRO A 369 4.02 -18.99 -30.90
C PRO A 369 3.46 -18.12 -29.77
N ALA A 370 2.13 -18.08 -29.64
CA ALA A 370 1.41 -17.39 -28.57
C ALA A 370 1.19 -18.34 -27.38
N VAL A 371 0.89 -17.78 -26.19
CA VAL A 371 0.61 -18.58 -24.97
C VAL A 371 -0.47 -19.65 -25.19
N LYS A 372 -1.50 -19.32 -25.98
CA LYS A 372 -2.61 -20.22 -26.35
C LYS A 372 -2.21 -21.40 -27.25
N ASP A 373 -1.02 -21.35 -27.84
CA ASP A 373 -0.49 -22.42 -28.70
C ASP A 373 0.21 -23.52 -27.87
N PHE A 374 0.37 -23.31 -26.55
CA PHE A 374 0.98 -24.25 -25.63
C PHE A 374 -0.08 -24.95 -24.76
N ARG A 375 0.18 -26.21 -24.43
CA ARG A 375 -0.55 -26.95 -23.41
C ARG A 375 0.12 -26.69 -22.07
N LEU A 376 -0.50 -25.88 -21.23
CA LEU A 376 0.01 -25.45 -19.93
C LEU A 376 -0.91 -25.99 -18.83
N THR A 377 -0.38 -26.19 -17.63
CA THR A 377 -1.24 -26.43 -16.45
C THR A 377 -1.70 -25.11 -15.85
N ASN A 378 -2.76 -25.12 -15.03
CA ASN A 378 -3.22 -23.91 -14.34
C ASN A 378 -2.13 -23.32 -13.43
N ALA A 379 -1.34 -24.17 -12.76
CA ALA A 379 -0.18 -23.74 -11.99
C ALA A 379 0.91 -23.09 -12.86
N ALA A 380 1.13 -23.59 -14.09
CA ALA A 380 2.10 -23.01 -15.01
C ALA A 380 1.63 -21.64 -15.54
N VAL A 381 0.33 -21.48 -15.84
CA VAL A 381 -0.25 -20.19 -16.23
C VAL A 381 -0.12 -19.17 -15.09
N LEU A 382 -0.49 -19.56 -13.87
CA LEU A 382 -0.32 -18.70 -12.70
C LEU A 382 1.16 -18.35 -12.51
N GLY A 383 2.08 -19.32 -12.54
CA GLY A 383 3.50 -19.10 -12.31
C GLY A 383 4.22 -18.25 -13.36
N ALA A 384 3.63 -18.09 -14.54
CA ALA A 384 4.16 -17.22 -15.59
C ALA A 384 3.81 -15.72 -15.36
N LEU A 385 2.72 -15.40 -14.66
CA LEU A 385 2.28 -14.02 -14.41
C LEU A 385 3.16 -13.23 -13.40
N PRO A 386 3.60 -13.80 -12.25
CA PRO A 386 4.45 -13.12 -11.28
C PRO A 386 5.93 -13.22 -11.63
N ARG A 387 6.30 -13.93 -12.70
CA ARG A 387 7.70 -14.11 -13.08
C ARG A 387 8.25 -12.79 -13.61
N THR A 388 9.15 -12.16 -12.85
CA THR A 388 10.12 -11.24 -13.43
C THR A 388 10.85 -11.98 -14.55
N PRO A 389 11.01 -11.38 -15.75
CA PRO A 389 11.73 -12.05 -16.82
C PRO A 389 13.12 -12.41 -16.32
N CYS A 390 13.50 -13.68 -16.46
CA CYS A 390 14.87 -14.09 -16.21
C CYS A 390 15.77 -13.19 -17.05
N ALA A 391 16.68 -12.45 -16.39
CA ALA A 391 17.72 -11.72 -17.07
C ALA A 391 18.41 -12.67 -18.06
N PRO A 392 18.73 -12.22 -19.29
CA PRO A 392 19.41 -13.08 -20.25
C PRO A 392 20.72 -13.59 -19.63
N PRO A 393 21.08 -14.87 -19.83
CA PRO A 393 22.37 -15.36 -19.39
C PRO A 393 23.47 -14.49 -19.99
N ARG A 394 24.36 -13.99 -19.13
CA ARG A 394 25.56 -13.25 -19.55
C ARG A 394 26.50 -14.12 -20.36
#